data_AF-A0A1H0BYA6-F1
#
_entry.id   AF-A0A1H0BYA6-F1
#
_cell.length_a   1.000
_cell.length_b   1.000
_cell.length_c   1.000
_cell.angle_alpha   90.00
_cell.angle_beta   90.00
_cell.angle_gamma   90.00
#
_symmetry.space_group_name_H-M   'P 1'
#
loop_
_entity.id
_entity.type
_entity.pdbx_description
1 polymer ?
#
loop_
_entity_poly.entity_id
_entity_poly.type
_entity_poly.pdbx_seq_one_letter_code
_entity_poly.pdbx_strand_id
1 'polypeptide(L)'
;MGKSNFSTVDAILFNKLHQEDNISLRQIAKQFDTCHRVIKRHLIKHGYSYVKRRYSLNEDYFNELDDPQKLYFLGWIYSDGNVFDYPDKKYKGFSIKIQKKDSYILEYFKELLQAEHPIKLEKQTSGYCIGNEYAKLQIGSSRIYNDLLKYGLMPRKTFLLKYPHQIVTDHRPFILGIFDGNGGISFNPVSKMANFAICGTKDVLIGIRDVFQKEIGLVPNKLSKNKSIYRLSYGGVKPVVRIAEWLYSWNPPVNLKRKKEKFDMLLDVPKYGKNMLIFKCPECGHIGEFEKRMFYQLKKYKFKSKFCSLSCSGKFNRKFQLNGCKLTLEMEQMLKENIRGEKKKYLKTKMNIEGLRTFTPE
;
A
#
# COMPACT_ATOMS: atom_id res chain seq x y z
N MET A 1 -27.34 -1.45 39.79
CA MET A 1 -27.28 -0.19 39.01
C MET A 1 -28.70 0.34 38.87
N GLY A 2 -28.95 1.53 39.44
CA GLY A 2 -30.26 2.03 39.84
C GLY A 2 -31.27 2.24 38.70
N LYS A 3 -32.55 2.21 39.06
CA LYS A 3 -33.65 2.67 38.21
C LYS A 3 -33.51 4.18 38.04
N SER A 4 -32.86 4.64 36.97
CA SER A 4 -32.95 6.04 36.56
C SER A 4 -34.37 6.28 36.04
N ASN A 5 -35.20 6.96 36.85
CA ASN A 5 -36.54 7.39 36.45
C ASN A 5 -36.40 8.57 35.47
N PHE A 6 -36.11 8.25 34.21
CA PHE A 6 -36.10 9.24 33.14
C PHE A 6 -37.53 9.80 32.95
N SER A 7 -37.61 11.11 32.73
CA SER A 7 -38.82 11.88 32.50
C SER A 7 -39.25 11.89 31.03
N THR A 8 -40.43 12.42 30.73
CA THR A 8 -40.86 12.65 29.34
C THR A 8 -39.91 13.59 28.59
N VAL A 9 -39.32 14.57 29.28
CA VAL A 9 -38.33 15.50 28.70
C VAL A 9 -37.08 14.74 28.26
N ASP A 10 -36.64 13.76 29.05
CA ASP A 10 -35.51 12.90 28.69
C ASP A 10 -35.81 12.04 27.46
N ALA A 11 -37.06 11.61 27.27
CA ALA A 11 -37.45 10.88 26.05
C ALA A 11 -37.36 11.75 24.80
N ILE A 12 -37.78 13.02 24.89
CA ILE A 12 -37.62 14.02 23.81
C ILE A 12 -36.14 14.23 23.51
N LEU A 13 -35.32 14.42 24.55
CA LEU A 13 -33.88 14.60 24.43
C LEU A 13 -33.20 13.39 23.79
N PHE A 14 -33.48 12.17 24.28
CA PHE A 14 -32.91 10.94 23.71
C PHE A 14 -33.31 10.75 22.25
N ASN A 15 -34.55 11.10 21.89
CA ASN A 15 -35.01 11.01 20.51
C ASN A 15 -34.29 12.03 19.63
N LYS A 16 -34.12 13.26 20.12
CA LYS A 16 -33.34 14.31 19.44
C LYS A 16 -31.89 13.87 19.21
N LEU A 17 -31.21 13.44 20.27
CA LEU A 17 -29.84 12.93 20.21
C LEU A 17 -29.70 11.75 19.22
N HIS A 18 -30.70 10.87 19.17
CA HIS A 18 -30.65 9.69 18.30
C HIS A 18 -30.98 10.01 16.83
N GLN A 19 -32.01 10.82 16.57
CA GLN A 19 -32.55 11.06 15.22
C GLN A 19 -31.91 12.26 14.53
N GLU A 20 -31.61 13.32 15.27
CA GLU A 20 -31.04 14.57 14.74
C GLU A 20 -29.51 14.53 14.83
N ASP A 21 -28.98 14.23 16.01
CA ASP A 21 -27.53 14.22 16.27
C ASP A 21 -26.85 12.89 15.91
N ASN A 22 -27.63 11.90 15.48
CA ASN A 22 -27.16 10.59 15.00
C ASN A 22 -26.32 9.81 16.03
N ILE A 23 -26.57 10.05 17.33
CA ILE A 23 -25.88 9.38 18.42
C ILE A 23 -26.50 8.01 18.63
N SER A 24 -25.65 6.97 18.78
CA SER A 24 -26.15 5.63 19.05
C SER A 24 -26.78 5.53 20.45
N LEU A 25 -27.78 4.67 20.63
CA LEU A 25 -28.40 4.46 21.95
C LEU A 25 -27.39 4.00 23.02
N ARG A 26 -26.26 3.39 22.62
CA ARG A 26 -25.17 3.03 23.54
C ARG A 26 -24.37 4.25 24.01
N GLN A 27 -24.11 5.20 23.13
CA GLN A 27 -23.43 6.44 23.49
C GLN A 27 -24.33 7.32 24.36
N ILE A 28 -25.62 7.43 24.04
CA ILE A 28 -26.60 8.08 24.91
C ILE A 28 -26.60 7.39 26.28
N ALA A 29 -26.62 6.06 26.32
CA ALA A 29 -26.55 5.36 27.60
C ALA A 29 -25.28 5.64 28.40
N LYS A 30 -24.11 5.74 27.74
CA LYS A 30 -22.84 6.10 28.37
C LYS A 30 -22.85 7.53 28.93
N GLN A 31 -23.46 8.49 28.22
CA GLN A 31 -23.59 9.88 28.69
C GLN A 31 -24.44 10.02 29.95
N PHE A 32 -25.45 9.16 30.08
CA PHE A 32 -26.41 9.18 31.20
C PHE A 32 -26.16 8.05 32.21
N ASP A 33 -24.93 7.51 32.25
CA ASP A 33 -24.47 6.45 33.13
C ASP A 33 -25.49 5.30 33.33
N THR A 34 -26.03 4.83 32.21
CA THR A 34 -27.06 3.79 32.20
C THR A 34 -26.76 2.75 31.12
N CYS A 35 -27.62 1.73 31.03
CA CYS A 35 -27.51 0.75 29.95
C CYS A 35 -28.42 1.13 28.77
N HIS A 36 -27.98 0.81 27.55
CA HIS A 36 -28.75 1.10 26.32
C HIS A 36 -30.17 0.52 26.35
N ARG A 37 -30.40 -0.55 27.14
CA ARG A 37 -31.72 -1.17 27.31
C ARG A 37 -32.70 -0.28 28.09
N VAL A 38 -32.21 0.60 28.96
CA VAL A 38 -33.05 1.60 29.66
C VAL A 38 -33.44 2.71 28.71
N ILE A 39 -32.47 3.32 28.00
CA ILE A 39 -32.73 4.35 26.98
C ILE A 39 -33.72 3.84 25.92
N LYS A 40 -33.49 2.63 25.39
CA LYS A 40 -34.39 1.98 24.44
C LYS A 40 -35.81 1.81 24.97
N ARG A 41 -35.96 1.28 26.20
CA ARG A 41 -37.28 1.08 26.81
C ARG A 41 -38.00 2.40 27.01
N HIS A 42 -37.25 3.43 27.39
CA HIS A 42 -37.79 4.77 27.60
C HIS A 42 -38.30 5.40 26.31
N LEU A 43 -37.52 5.33 25.23
CA LEU A 43 -37.93 5.79 23.90
C LEU A 43 -39.21 5.09 23.41
N ILE A 44 -39.25 3.75 23.48
CA ILE A 44 -40.43 2.96 23.06
C ILE A 44 -41.65 3.32 23.91
N LYS A 45 -41.50 3.44 25.23
CA LYS A 45 -42.58 3.80 26.16
C LYS A 45 -43.23 5.13 25.79
N HIS A 46 -42.45 6.08 25.30
CA HIS A 46 -42.91 7.41 24.90
C HIS A 46 -43.23 7.53 23.40
N GLY A 47 -43.37 6.40 22.68
CA GLY A 47 -43.82 6.38 21.28
C GLY A 47 -42.75 6.70 20.24
N TYR A 48 -41.48 6.82 20.64
CA TYR A 48 -40.39 7.07 19.72
C TYR A 48 -39.89 5.79 19.05
N SER A 49 -39.75 5.85 17.73
CA SER A 49 -39.12 4.78 16.95
C SER A 49 -37.59 4.95 16.97
N TYR A 50 -36.88 3.83 17.00
CA TYR A 50 -35.43 3.81 16.86
C TYR A 50 -35.07 2.82 15.76
N VAL A 51 -34.09 3.17 14.93
CA VAL A 51 -33.64 2.30 13.84
C VAL A 51 -32.61 1.32 14.41
N LYS A 52 -33.02 0.06 14.59
CA LYS A 52 -32.09 -1.00 14.99
C LYS A 52 -31.14 -1.27 13.82
N ARG A 53 -29.83 -1.19 14.06
CA ARG A 53 -28.85 -1.70 13.10
C ARG A 53 -29.01 -3.20 12.92
N ARG A 54 -29.06 -3.62 11.66
CA ARG A 54 -29.16 -5.05 11.29
C ARG A 54 -27.85 -5.81 11.54
N TYR A 55 -26.72 -5.13 11.37
CA TYR A 55 -25.38 -5.71 11.46
C TYR A 55 -24.53 -4.91 12.45
N SER A 56 -23.69 -5.61 13.21
CA SER A 56 -22.63 -4.96 14.00
C SER A 56 -21.62 -4.24 13.09
N LEU A 57 -21.00 -3.19 13.64
CA LEU A 57 -20.01 -2.35 12.97
C LEU A 57 -19.28 -1.49 14.00
N ASN A 58 -17.95 -1.44 13.93
CA ASN A 58 -17.16 -0.40 14.57
C ASN A 58 -17.25 0.89 13.74
N GLU A 59 -18.07 1.83 14.21
CA GLU A 59 -18.30 3.11 13.54
C GLU A 59 -17.15 4.11 13.71
N ASP A 60 -16.22 3.81 14.61
CA ASP A 60 -15.16 4.71 15.07
C ASP A 60 -13.85 4.40 14.32
N TYR A 61 -13.88 3.41 13.42
CA TYR A 61 -12.71 2.94 12.68
C TYR A 61 -11.99 4.07 11.93
N PHE A 62 -12.74 5.00 11.33
CA PHE A 62 -12.19 6.16 10.62
C PHE A 62 -12.13 7.43 11.46
N ASN A 63 -12.48 7.39 12.75
CA ASN A 63 -12.44 8.59 13.60
C ASN A 63 -11.02 9.20 13.67
N GLU A 64 -10.02 8.33 13.66
CA GLU A 64 -8.59 8.68 13.61
C GLU A 64 -7.86 7.74 12.65
N LEU A 65 -6.82 8.23 11.97
CA LEU A 65 -5.97 7.51 11.02
C LEU A 65 -4.60 7.21 11.62
N ASP A 66 -4.60 6.62 12.80
CA ASP A 66 -3.45 6.28 13.64
C ASP A 66 -2.71 4.99 13.23
N ASP A 67 -3.28 4.20 12.31
CA ASP A 67 -2.73 2.93 11.86
C ASP A 67 -2.56 2.84 10.32
N PRO A 68 -1.46 2.23 9.80
CA PRO A 68 -1.24 2.04 8.37
C PRO A 68 -2.37 1.35 7.62
N GLN A 69 -3.10 0.41 8.22
CA GLN A 69 -4.22 -0.29 7.56
C GLN A 69 -5.38 0.67 7.29
N LYS A 70 -5.66 1.60 8.22
CA LYS A 70 -6.68 2.63 8.03
C LYS A 70 -6.33 3.54 6.85
N LEU A 71 -5.06 3.94 6.74
CA LEU A 71 -4.54 4.72 5.62
C LEU A 71 -4.61 3.95 4.30
N TYR A 72 -4.29 2.65 4.31
CA TYR A 72 -4.42 1.78 3.14
C TYR A 72 -5.87 1.73 2.65
N PHE A 73 -6.83 1.46 3.54
CA PHE A 73 -8.24 1.42 3.16
C PHE A 73 -8.80 2.79 2.81
N LEU A 74 -8.32 3.88 3.42
CA LEU A 74 -8.64 5.24 2.97
C LEU A 74 -8.17 5.46 1.52
N GLY A 75 -6.93 5.10 1.20
CA GLY A 75 -6.37 5.19 -0.15
C GLY A 75 -7.14 4.35 -1.17
N TRP A 76 -7.61 3.17 -0.75
CA TRP A 76 -8.48 2.36 -1.60
C TRP A 76 -9.86 2.98 -1.78
N ILE A 77 -10.47 3.50 -0.71
CA ILE A 77 -11.74 4.20 -0.84
C ILE A 77 -11.58 5.41 -1.77
N TYR A 78 -10.43 6.09 -1.76
CA TYR A 78 -10.05 7.16 -2.71
C TYR A 78 -10.09 6.72 -4.19
N SER A 79 -9.73 5.48 -4.48
CA SER A 79 -9.75 4.92 -5.84
C SER A 79 -11.11 4.31 -6.20
N ASP A 80 -11.34 3.06 -5.82
CA ASP A 80 -12.52 2.27 -6.22
C ASP A 80 -13.72 2.42 -5.28
N GLY A 81 -13.54 3.09 -4.14
CA GLY A 81 -14.63 3.31 -3.19
C GLY A 81 -15.65 4.34 -3.67
N ASN A 82 -16.91 4.07 -3.38
CA ASN A 82 -18.02 4.99 -3.56
C ASN A 82 -18.58 5.41 -2.21
N VAL A 83 -18.50 6.70 -1.88
CA VAL A 83 -19.20 7.29 -0.74
C VAL A 83 -20.58 7.73 -1.21
N PHE A 84 -21.63 7.34 -0.48
CA PHE A 84 -23.01 7.64 -0.85
C PHE A 84 -23.73 8.35 0.29
N ASP A 85 -24.65 9.23 -0.10
CA ASP A 85 -25.62 9.86 0.78
C ASP A 85 -26.97 9.82 0.06
N TYR A 86 -27.94 9.13 0.66
CA TYR A 86 -29.31 9.04 0.17
C TYR A 86 -30.23 9.69 1.22
N PRO A 87 -30.45 11.02 1.13
CA PRO A 87 -31.23 11.76 2.13
C PRO A 87 -32.63 11.20 2.33
N ASP A 88 -33.34 10.86 1.24
CA ASP A 88 -34.71 10.32 1.28
C ASP A 88 -34.82 9.01 2.06
N LYS A 89 -33.73 8.23 2.08
CA LYS A 89 -33.65 6.94 2.77
C LYS A 89 -32.94 7.03 4.12
N LYS A 90 -32.52 8.23 4.53
CA LYS A 90 -31.64 8.48 5.69
C LYS A 90 -30.47 7.50 5.75
N TYR A 91 -29.88 7.20 4.59
CA TYR A 91 -28.90 6.13 4.44
C TYR A 91 -27.65 6.66 3.74
N LYS A 92 -26.55 6.73 4.49
CA LYS A 92 -25.26 7.21 4.01
C LYS A 92 -24.12 6.33 4.51
N GLY A 93 -23.00 6.34 3.80
CA GLY A 93 -21.87 5.46 4.08
C GLY A 93 -20.98 5.28 2.86
N PHE A 94 -20.41 4.08 2.72
CA PHE A 94 -19.52 3.76 1.62
C PHE A 94 -19.74 2.34 1.09
N SER A 95 -19.31 2.12 -0.14
CA SER A 95 -19.28 0.80 -0.76
C SER A 95 -18.01 0.60 -1.57
N ILE A 96 -17.48 -0.61 -1.56
CA ILE A 96 -16.38 -1.05 -2.42
C ILE A 96 -16.86 -2.25 -3.23
N LYS A 97 -16.57 -2.25 -4.52
CA LYS A 97 -16.88 -3.35 -5.44
C LYS A 97 -15.61 -3.78 -6.16
N ILE A 98 -15.32 -5.08 -6.14
CA ILE A 98 -14.10 -5.65 -6.70
C ILE A 98 -14.40 -6.97 -7.42
N GLN A 99 -13.49 -7.45 -8.27
CA GLN A 99 -13.62 -8.78 -8.88
C GLN A 99 -13.66 -9.86 -7.79
N LYS A 100 -14.51 -10.88 -7.96
CA LYS A 100 -14.73 -11.93 -6.97
C LYS A 100 -13.45 -12.62 -6.50
N LYS A 101 -12.48 -12.85 -7.39
CA LYS A 101 -11.18 -13.46 -7.04
C LYS A 101 -10.36 -12.65 -6.02
N ASP A 102 -10.61 -11.35 -5.92
CA ASP A 102 -9.93 -10.42 -5.02
C ASP A 102 -10.78 -10.15 -3.75
N SER A 103 -11.86 -10.92 -3.50
CA SER A 103 -12.81 -10.69 -2.38
C SER A 103 -12.19 -10.88 -1.00
N TYR A 104 -11.08 -11.60 -0.87
CA TYR A 104 -10.37 -11.82 0.40
C TYR A 104 -10.00 -10.51 1.10
N ILE A 105 -9.80 -9.43 0.35
CA ILE A 105 -9.47 -8.12 0.92
C ILE A 105 -10.70 -7.45 1.52
N LEU A 106 -11.90 -7.68 0.95
CA LEU A 106 -13.13 -7.21 1.55
C LEU A 106 -13.43 -7.94 2.86
N GLU A 107 -13.15 -9.24 2.94
CA GLU A 107 -13.27 -10.00 4.19
C GLU A 107 -12.32 -9.46 5.25
N TYR A 108 -11.05 -9.26 4.91
CA TYR A 108 -10.07 -8.65 5.82
C TYR A 108 -10.51 -7.25 6.27
N PHE A 109 -11.00 -6.40 5.35
CA PHE A 109 -11.49 -5.07 5.72
C PHE A 109 -12.70 -5.13 6.64
N LYS A 110 -13.62 -6.08 6.39
CA LYS A 110 -14.81 -6.31 7.21
C LYS A 110 -14.43 -6.74 8.63
N GLU A 111 -13.39 -7.55 8.81
CA GLU A 111 -12.84 -7.92 10.12
C GLU A 111 -12.30 -6.68 10.86
N LEU A 112 -11.52 -5.83 10.18
CA LEU A 112 -11.01 -4.58 10.78
C LEU A 112 -12.12 -3.62 11.20
N LEU A 113 -13.19 -3.56 10.41
CA LEU A 113 -14.40 -2.79 10.72
C LEU A 113 -15.26 -3.46 11.81
N GLN A 114 -14.92 -4.66 12.28
CA GLN A 114 -15.74 -5.48 13.17
C GLN A 114 -17.20 -5.54 12.66
N ALA A 115 -17.34 -5.76 11.35
CA ALA A 115 -18.61 -5.63 10.65
C ALA A 115 -19.22 -7.00 10.34
N GLU A 116 -20.51 -7.17 10.61
CA GLU A 116 -21.27 -8.37 10.22
C GLU A 116 -21.93 -8.25 8.84
N HIS A 117 -21.63 -7.18 8.10
CA HIS A 117 -22.25 -6.91 6.81
C HIS A 117 -21.90 -8.03 5.81
N PRO A 118 -22.88 -8.56 5.06
CA PRO A 118 -22.60 -9.58 4.06
C PRO A 118 -21.88 -8.95 2.86
N ILE A 119 -20.85 -9.64 2.37
CA ILE A 119 -20.25 -9.33 1.07
C ILE A 119 -21.16 -9.93 0.01
N LYS A 120 -21.78 -9.06 -0.79
CA LYS A 120 -22.72 -9.45 -1.83
C LYS A 120 -21.96 -9.86 -3.08
N LEU A 121 -22.32 -11.00 -3.65
CA LEU A 121 -21.85 -11.41 -4.96
C LEU A 121 -22.82 -10.91 -6.02
N GLU A 122 -22.28 -10.22 -7.02
CA GLU A 122 -23.03 -9.65 -8.13
C GLU A 122 -22.44 -10.16 -9.44
N LYS A 123 -23.30 -10.51 -10.41
CA LYS A 123 -22.86 -10.80 -11.78
C LYS A 123 -23.14 -9.61 -12.67
N GLN A 124 -22.18 -9.26 -13.52
CA GLN A 124 -22.39 -8.25 -14.55
C GLN A 124 -23.34 -8.80 -15.62
N THR A 125 -24.53 -8.23 -15.73
CA THR A 125 -25.58 -8.68 -16.67
C THR A 125 -25.66 -7.84 -17.94
N SER A 126 -24.94 -6.72 -18.02
CA SER A 126 -24.97 -5.80 -19.17
C SER A 126 -23.66 -5.03 -19.32
N GLY A 127 -23.40 -4.46 -20.50
CA GLY A 127 -22.21 -3.65 -20.78
C GLY A 127 -20.95 -4.45 -21.11
N TYR A 128 -19.76 -3.90 -20.85
CA TYR A 128 -18.50 -4.60 -21.07
C TYR A 128 -18.28 -5.67 -19.99
N CYS A 129 -17.70 -6.81 -20.38
CA CYS A 129 -17.40 -7.93 -19.49
C CYS A 129 -18.63 -8.60 -18.82
N ILE A 130 -19.71 -8.82 -19.60
CA ILE A 130 -20.86 -9.63 -19.18
C ILE A 130 -20.39 -11.00 -18.66
N GLY A 131 -21.00 -11.46 -17.57
CA GLY A 131 -20.65 -12.72 -16.91
C GLY A 131 -19.57 -12.59 -15.84
N ASN A 132 -18.83 -11.48 -15.78
CA ASN A 132 -17.89 -11.26 -14.69
C ASN A 132 -18.59 -11.22 -13.32
N GLU A 133 -17.98 -11.90 -12.35
CA GLU A 133 -18.45 -11.91 -10.97
C GLU A 133 -17.68 -10.88 -10.13
N TYR A 134 -18.43 -10.15 -9.32
CA TYR A 134 -17.92 -9.12 -8.43
C TYR A 134 -18.37 -9.39 -7.00
N ALA A 135 -17.53 -9.01 -6.05
CA ALA A 135 -17.84 -8.96 -4.63
C ALA A 135 -18.03 -7.48 -4.22
N LYS A 136 -19.06 -7.20 -3.44
CA LYS A 136 -19.38 -5.85 -2.96
C LYS A 136 -19.59 -5.83 -1.46
N LEU A 137 -18.82 -4.99 -0.78
CA LEU A 137 -19.05 -4.62 0.62
C LEU A 137 -19.74 -3.25 0.64
N GLN A 138 -20.87 -3.14 1.33
CA GLN A 138 -21.61 -1.89 1.49
C GLN A 138 -21.92 -1.67 2.97
N ILE A 139 -21.40 -0.56 3.50
CA ILE A 139 -21.54 -0.17 4.91
C ILE A 139 -22.38 1.10 4.97
N GLY A 140 -23.48 1.04 5.73
CA GLY A 140 -24.26 2.23 6.08
C GLY A 140 -23.88 2.71 7.47
N SER A 141 -23.29 3.89 7.56
CA SER A 141 -22.98 4.56 8.82
C SER A 141 -22.78 6.05 8.57
N SER A 142 -23.57 6.84 9.29
CA SER A 142 -23.47 8.30 9.26
C SER A 142 -22.16 8.80 9.86
N ARG A 143 -21.65 8.12 10.89
CA ARG A 143 -20.39 8.46 11.54
C ARG A 143 -19.21 8.21 10.61
N ILE A 144 -19.10 7.01 10.04
CA ILE A 144 -18.06 6.70 9.05
C ILE A 144 -18.17 7.65 7.85
N TYR A 145 -19.37 7.92 7.34
CA TYR A 145 -19.55 8.88 6.25
C TYR A 145 -18.97 10.26 6.61
N ASN A 146 -19.31 10.79 7.79
CA ASN A 146 -18.82 12.08 8.25
C ASN A 146 -17.29 12.07 8.44
N ASP A 147 -16.72 10.97 8.94
CA ASP A 147 -15.27 10.83 9.08
C ASP A 147 -14.56 10.80 7.72
N LEU A 148 -15.09 10.05 6.75
CA LEU A 148 -14.56 10.03 5.38
C LEU A 148 -14.67 11.40 4.71
N LEU A 149 -15.75 12.16 4.96
CA LEU A 149 -15.89 13.54 4.48
C LEU A 149 -14.79 14.45 5.02
N LYS A 150 -14.44 14.35 6.31
CA LYS A 150 -13.32 15.12 6.91
C LYS A 150 -12.02 14.86 6.15
N TYR A 151 -11.85 13.66 5.62
CA TYR A 151 -10.69 13.26 4.83
C TYR A 151 -10.82 13.54 3.33
N GLY A 152 -11.80 14.34 2.89
CA GLY A 152 -11.95 14.77 1.50
C GLY A 152 -12.71 13.80 0.59
N LEU A 153 -13.32 12.73 1.12
CA LEU A 153 -14.12 11.78 0.37
C LEU A 153 -15.60 12.17 0.38
N MET A 154 -16.06 12.80 -0.69
CA MET A 154 -17.46 13.17 -0.90
C MET A 154 -18.17 12.28 -1.93
N PRO A 155 -19.51 12.25 -1.97
CA PRO A 155 -20.23 11.65 -3.09
C PRO A 155 -19.79 12.25 -4.44
N ARG A 156 -19.77 11.43 -5.49
CA ARG A 156 -19.35 11.84 -6.86
C ARG A 156 -17.96 12.50 -6.95
N LYS A 157 -17.04 12.07 -6.06
CA LYS A 157 -15.66 12.58 -5.93
C LYS A 157 -14.74 12.44 -7.14
N THR A 158 -15.06 11.62 -8.15
CA THR A 158 -14.13 11.16 -9.20
C THR A 158 -13.35 12.29 -9.90
N PHE A 159 -13.86 13.52 -9.93
CA PHE A 159 -13.19 14.68 -10.55
C PHE A 159 -12.72 15.77 -9.56
N LEU A 160 -13.04 15.64 -8.27
CA LEU A 160 -12.81 16.69 -7.26
C LEU A 160 -11.81 16.30 -6.17
N LEU A 161 -11.33 15.06 -6.16
CA LEU A 161 -10.35 14.59 -5.17
C LEU A 161 -9.06 15.39 -5.22
N LYS A 162 -8.59 15.78 -4.04
CA LYS A 162 -7.28 16.39 -3.80
C LYS A 162 -6.42 15.44 -2.99
N TYR A 163 -5.09 15.53 -3.12
CA TYR A 163 -4.20 14.74 -2.28
C TYR A 163 -4.23 15.27 -0.84
N PRO A 164 -4.57 14.44 0.17
CA PRO A 164 -4.78 14.91 1.53
C PRO A 164 -3.47 14.97 2.35
N HIS A 165 -2.51 15.83 1.94
CA HIS A 165 -1.18 15.92 2.54
C HIS A 165 -1.19 16.11 4.06
N GLN A 166 -2.14 16.90 4.58
CA GLN A 166 -2.21 17.23 6.01
C GLN A 166 -2.80 16.09 6.88
N ILE A 167 -3.46 15.12 6.25
CA ILE A 167 -4.17 14.03 6.94
C ILE A 167 -3.34 12.75 6.95
N VAL A 168 -2.55 12.51 5.90
CA VAL A 168 -1.81 11.26 5.71
C VAL A 168 -0.45 11.36 6.39
N THR A 169 -0.32 10.69 7.54
CA THR A 169 0.92 10.60 8.32
C THR A 169 1.95 9.65 7.70
N ASP A 170 1.49 8.57 7.06
CA ASP A 170 2.33 7.67 6.26
C ASP A 170 1.77 7.53 4.84
N HIS A 171 2.51 8.07 3.87
CA HIS A 171 2.09 8.04 2.47
C HIS A 171 2.19 6.65 1.83
N ARG A 172 2.99 5.71 2.37
CA ARG A 172 3.17 4.37 1.80
C ARG A 172 1.88 3.55 1.77
N PRO A 173 1.17 3.31 2.90
CA PRO A 173 -0.09 2.57 2.88
C PRO A 173 -1.15 3.28 2.05
N PHE A 174 -1.26 4.61 2.18
CA PHE A 174 -2.25 5.39 1.45
C PHE A 174 -2.07 5.29 -0.08
N ILE A 175 -0.85 5.48 -0.57
CA ILE A 175 -0.55 5.36 -2.00
C ILE A 175 -0.69 3.91 -2.46
N LEU A 176 -0.33 2.91 -1.63
CA LEU A 176 -0.55 1.50 -1.96
C LEU A 176 -2.05 1.19 -2.13
N GLY A 177 -2.91 1.74 -1.28
CA GLY A 177 -4.37 1.61 -1.43
C GLY A 177 -4.90 2.26 -2.71
N ILE A 178 -4.40 3.45 -3.07
CA ILE A 178 -4.74 4.10 -4.34
C ILE A 178 -4.26 3.23 -5.52
N PHE A 179 -3.03 2.73 -5.44
CA PHE A 179 -2.45 1.87 -6.46
C PHE A 179 -3.22 0.56 -6.60
N ASP A 180 -3.70 -0.04 -5.51
CA ASP A 180 -4.46 -1.29 -5.57
C ASP A 180 -5.83 -1.08 -6.23
N GLY A 181 -6.49 0.06 -6.09
CA GLY A 181 -7.67 0.35 -6.92
C GLY A 181 -7.33 0.79 -8.34
N ASN A 182 -6.74 1.98 -8.50
CA ASN A 182 -6.57 2.66 -9.79
C ASN A 182 -5.18 2.50 -10.44
N GLY A 183 -4.30 1.69 -9.85
CA GLY A 183 -2.96 1.45 -10.36
C GLY A 183 -2.83 0.26 -11.30
N GLY A 184 -1.75 0.25 -12.06
CA GLY A 184 -1.36 -0.82 -12.96
C GLY A 184 0.14 -1.01 -12.96
N ILE A 185 0.56 -2.27 -12.99
CA ILE A 185 1.94 -2.68 -13.17
C ILE A 185 2.01 -3.67 -14.33
N SER A 186 2.94 -3.40 -15.25
CA SER A 186 3.33 -4.30 -16.32
C SER A 186 4.82 -4.53 -16.25
N PHE A 187 5.23 -5.78 -16.37
CA PHE A 187 6.63 -6.15 -16.42
C PHE A 187 6.84 -7.23 -17.48
N ASN A 188 7.80 -7.01 -18.36
CA ASN A 188 8.27 -7.99 -19.32
C ASN A 188 9.70 -8.41 -18.95
N PRO A 189 9.93 -9.66 -18.50
CA PRO A 189 11.24 -10.14 -18.10
C PRO A 189 12.23 -10.26 -19.26
N VAL A 190 11.74 -10.52 -20.47
CA VAL A 190 12.57 -10.69 -21.68
C VAL A 190 13.17 -9.36 -22.11
N SER A 191 12.32 -8.34 -22.30
CA SER A 191 12.78 -7.00 -22.70
C SER A 191 13.27 -6.14 -21.54
N LYS A 192 13.11 -6.62 -20.30
CA LYS A 192 13.40 -5.88 -19.05
C LYS A 192 12.69 -4.53 -19.03
N MET A 193 11.45 -4.50 -19.50
CA MET A 193 10.61 -3.31 -19.49
C MET A 193 9.60 -3.40 -18.36
N ALA A 194 9.68 -2.45 -17.44
CA ALA A 194 8.70 -2.28 -16.36
C ALA A 194 7.97 -0.95 -16.56
N ASN A 195 6.69 -0.93 -16.25
CA ASN A 195 5.93 0.31 -16.20
C ASN A 195 4.92 0.25 -15.05
N PHE A 196 5.07 1.21 -14.14
CA PHE A 196 4.11 1.52 -13.09
C PHE A 196 3.22 2.66 -13.56
N ALA A 197 1.91 2.59 -13.28
CA ALA A 197 1.01 3.71 -13.51
C ALA A 197 -0.09 3.80 -12.46
N ILE A 198 -0.55 5.01 -12.19
CA ILE A 198 -1.77 5.31 -11.41
C ILE A 198 -2.63 6.28 -12.22
N CYS A 199 -3.93 6.03 -12.25
CA CYS A 199 -4.93 6.95 -12.79
C CYS A 199 -5.68 7.68 -11.67
N GLY A 200 -6.09 8.92 -11.90
CA GLY A 200 -6.81 9.71 -10.89
C GLY A 200 -7.05 11.16 -11.31
N THR A 201 -7.42 11.99 -10.34
CA THR A 201 -7.48 13.45 -10.52
C THR A 201 -6.09 14.04 -10.63
N LYS A 202 -5.98 15.20 -11.27
CA LYS A 202 -4.70 15.90 -11.44
C LYS A 202 -4.03 16.16 -10.09
N ASP A 203 -4.77 16.69 -9.11
CA ASP A 203 -4.26 17.01 -7.77
C ASP A 203 -3.76 15.78 -7.01
N VAL A 204 -4.51 14.66 -7.03
CA VAL A 204 -4.07 13.41 -6.39
C VAL A 204 -2.75 12.93 -7.00
N LEU A 205 -2.64 12.94 -8.33
CA LEU A 205 -1.45 12.46 -9.02
C LEU A 205 -0.24 13.40 -8.84
N ILE A 206 -0.46 14.71 -8.75
CA ILE A 206 0.60 15.67 -8.39
C ILE A 206 1.10 15.37 -6.97
N GLY A 207 0.21 15.20 -5.99
CA GLY A 207 0.62 14.84 -4.63
C GLY A 207 1.41 13.53 -4.56
N ILE A 208 0.96 12.47 -5.26
CA ILE A 208 1.71 11.21 -5.35
C ILE A 208 3.10 11.42 -5.96
N ARG A 209 3.19 12.19 -7.04
CA ARG A 209 4.46 12.49 -7.71
C ARG A 209 5.41 13.23 -6.78
N ASP A 210 4.91 14.22 -6.04
CA ASP A 210 5.71 15.05 -5.15
C ASP A 210 6.17 14.23 -3.93
N VAL A 211 5.34 13.33 -3.40
CA VAL A 211 5.75 12.33 -2.40
C VAL A 211 6.85 11.42 -2.93
N PHE A 212 6.71 10.88 -4.15
CA PHE A 212 7.77 10.03 -4.73
C PHE A 212 9.08 10.79 -4.94
N GLN A 213 9.02 12.08 -5.30
CA GLN A 213 10.21 12.91 -5.38
C GLN A 213 10.86 13.08 -4.00
N LYS A 214 10.06 13.42 -2.99
CA LYS A 214 10.54 13.70 -1.63
C LYS A 214 11.09 12.46 -0.93
N GLU A 215 10.33 11.37 -0.90
CA GLU A 215 10.62 10.19 -0.06
C GLU A 215 11.58 9.22 -0.74
N ILE A 216 11.54 9.13 -2.07
CA ILE A 216 12.35 8.17 -2.84
C ILE A 216 13.09 8.82 -4.00
N GLY A 217 13.29 10.13 -4.02
CA GLY A 217 14.18 10.81 -4.97
C GLY A 217 13.93 10.44 -6.43
N LEU A 218 12.66 10.23 -6.82
CA LEU A 218 12.31 10.03 -8.23
C LEU A 218 12.20 11.35 -8.95
N VAL A 219 12.71 11.40 -10.18
CA VAL A 219 12.56 12.58 -11.03
C VAL A 219 11.07 12.75 -11.36
N PRO A 220 10.46 13.92 -11.09
CA PRO A 220 9.06 14.17 -11.38
C PRO A 220 8.73 13.89 -12.84
N ASN A 221 7.75 13.02 -13.10
CA ASN A 221 7.29 12.77 -14.46
C ASN A 221 6.08 13.65 -14.83
N LYS A 222 5.88 13.86 -16.13
CA LYS A 222 4.70 14.55 -16.66
C LYS A 222 3.46 13.67 -16.49
N LEU A 223 2.34 14.29 -16.17
CA LEU A 223 1.05 13.62 -16.16
C LEU A 223 0.52 13.58 -17.60
N SER A 224 0.14 12.39 -18.06
CA SER A 224 -0.61 12.24 -19.31
C SER A 224 -2.10 12.42 -19.04
N LYS A 225 -2.83 12.97 -20.02
CA LYS A 225 -4.28 13.19 -19.92
C LYS A 225 -4.96 12.47 -21.07
N ASN A 226 -5.98 11.68 -20.77
CA ASN A 226 -6.88 11.11 -21.76
C ASN A 226 -8.33 11.43 -21.35
N LYS A 227 -9.00 12.28 -22.14
CA LYS A 227 -10.31 12.86 -21.81
C LYS A 227 -10.29 13.53 -20.42
N SER A 228 -11.08 13.04 -19.48
CA SER A 228 -11.19 13.55 -18.10
C SER A 228 -10.27 12.84 -17.10
N ILE A 229 -9.51 11.82 -17.53
CA ILE A 229 -8.68 10.99 -16.65
C ILE A 229 -7.21 11.38 -16.83
N TYR A 230 -6.52 11.64 -15.71
CA TYR A 230 -5.08 11.82 -15.70
C TYR A 230 -4.39 10.51 -15.34
N ARG A 231 -3.16 10.35 -15.84
CA ARG A 231 -2.31 9.19 -15.58
C ARG A 231 -0.88 9.62 -15.31
N LEU A 232 -0.37 9.19 -14.16
CA LEU A 232 1.03 9.27 -13.77
C LEU A 232 1.68 7.92 -14.05
N SER A 233 2.80 7.90 -14.76
CA SER A 233 3.51 6.66 -15.08
C SER A 233 5.00 6.78 -14.85
N TYR A 234 5.63 5.70 -14.39
CA TYR A 234 7.09 5.57 -14.30
C TYR A 234 7.51 4.32 -15.06
N GLY A 235 8.26 4.54 -16.14
CA GLY A 235 8.83 3.49 -16.97
C GLY A 235 10.26 3.15 -16.58
N GLY A 236 10.67 1.91 -16.81
CA GLY A 236 12.01 1.41 -16.54
C GLY A 236 12.10 0.62 -15.23
N VAL A 237 12.97 -0.39 -15.20
CA VAL A 237 13.13 -1.29 -14.03
C VAL A 237 13.52 -0.53 -12.77
N LYS A 238 14.54 0.35 -12.84
CA LYS A 238 15.06 1.07 -11.67
C LYS A 238 14.00 1.89 -10.92
N PRO A 239 13.25 2.83 -11.55
CA PRO A 239 12.25 3.60 -10.83
C PRO A 239 11.12 2.72 -10.30
N VAL A 240 10.67 1.72 -11.06
CA VAL A 240 9.59 0.83 -10.63
C VAL A 240 9.99 -0.05 -9.44
N VAL A 241 11.24 -0.54 -9.41
CA VAL A 241 11.81 -1.26 -8.25
C VAL A 241 11.81 -0.37 -7.00
N ARG A 242 12.25 0.89 -7.11
CA ARG A 242 12.25 1.83 -5.97
C ARG A 242 10.83 2.08 -5.45
N ILE A 243 9.85 2.24 -6.35
CA ILE A 243 8.44 2.38 -5.98
C ILE A 243 7.96 1.12 -5.26
N ALA A 244 8.26 -0.07 -5.79
CA ALA A 244 7.84 -1.34 -5.20
C ALA A 244 8.43 -1.55 -3.81
N GLU A 245 9.75 -1.40 -3.65
CA GLU A 245 10.44 -1.53 -2.36
C GLU A 245 9.86 -0.55 -1.33
N TRP A 246 9.58 0.70 -1.74
CA TRP A 246 9.00 1.71 -0.85
C TRP A 246 7.54 1.42 -0.47
N LEU A 247 6.68 1.11 -1.45
CA LEU A 247 5.25 0.84 -1.22
C LEU A 247 5.03 -0.35 -0.28
N TYR A 248 5.89 -1.38 -0.34
CA TYR A 248 5.76 -2.59 0.46
C TYR A 248 6.66 -2.60 1.71
N SER A 249 7.47 -1.56 1.94
CA SER A 249 8.41 -1.49 3.08
C SER A 249 7.76 -1.52 4.47
N TRP A 250 6.47 -1.19 4.56
CA TRP A 250 5.69 -1.23 5.80
C TRP A 250 5.08 -2.61 6.08
N ASN A 251 5.35 -3.61 5.22
CA ASN A 251 4.86 -4.99 5.31
C ASN A 251 3.31 -5.07 5.37
N PRO A 252 2.62 -4.69 4.29
CA PRO A 252 1.15 -4.71 4.25
C PRO A 252 0.59 -6.10 4.58
N PRO A 253 -0.29 -6.23 5.60
CA PRO A 253 -0.93 -7.51 5.93
C PRO A 253 -1.89 -7.98 4.82
N VAL A 254 -2.39 -7.04 4.02
CA VAL A 254 -3.24 -7.30 2.87
C VAL A 254 -2.87 -6.40 1.69
N ASN A 255 -2.95 -6.93 0.47
CA ASN A 255 -2.79 -6.20 -0.78
C ASN A 255 -3.35 -7.03 -1.94
N LEU A 256 -3.44 -6.45 -3.13
CA LEU A 256 -3.76 -7.22 -4.34
C LEU A 256 -2.61 -8.13 -4.78
N LYS A 257 -2.79 -9.44 -4.55
CA LYS A 257 -1.83 -10.50 -4.87
C LYS A 257 -1.35 -10.40 -6.32
N ARG A 258 -2.28 -10.27 -7.28
CA ARG A 258 -1.97 -10.12 -8.72
C ARG A 258 -1.08 -8.93 -9.09
N LYS A 259 -1.05 -7.87 -8.27
CA LYS A 259 -0.17 -6.70 -8.47
C LYS A 259 1.16 -6.90 -7.75
N LYS A 260 1.11 -7.43 -6.52
CA LYS A 260 2.28 -7.81 -5.72
C LYS A 260 3.15 -8.85 -6.43
N GLU A 261 2.56 -9.91 -6.95
CA GLU A 261 3.25 -10.95 -7.74
C GLU A 261 4.06 -10.36 -8.91
N LYS A 262 3.53 -9.35 -9.62
CA LYS A 262 4.25 -8.68 -10.70
C LYS A 262 5.44 -7.84 -10.21
N PHE A 263 5.32 -7.25 -9.01
CA PHE A 263 6.46 -6.60 -8.37
C PHE A 263 7.48 -7.62 -7.89
N ASP A 264 7.05 -8.76 -7.34
CA ASP A 264 7.95 -9.82 -6.90
C ASP A 264 8.73 -10.38 -8.09
N MET A 265 8.06 -10.67 -9.21
CA MET A 265 8.74 -11.00 -10.47
C MET A 265 9.78 -9.96 -10.90
N LEU A 266 9.49 -8.66 -10.72
CA LEU A 266 10.40 -7.58 -11.04
C LEU A 266 11.61 -7.51 -10.08
N LEU A 267 11.38 -7.80 -8.79
CA LEU A 267 12.41 -7.78 -7.75
C LEU A 267 13.30 -9.02 -7.80
N ASP A 268 12.73 -10.15 -8.20
CA ASP A 268 13.42 -11.42 -8.47
C ASP A 268 14.21 -11.36 -9.76
N VAL A 269 13.88 -10.43 -10.66
CA VAL A 269 14.71 -10.23 -11.83
C VAL A 269 16.09 -9.85 -11.32
N PRO A 270 17.11 -10.64 -11.70
CA PRO A 270 18.47 -10.33 -11.36
C PRO A 270 18.74 -8.84 -11.62
N LYS A 271 18.88 -8.03 -10.54
CA LYS A 271 19.10 -6.56 -10.59
C LYS A 271 20.28 -6.18 -11.49
N TYR A 272 21.05 -7.19 -11.88
CA TYR A 272 22.39 -7.14 -12.38
C TYR A 272 22.45 -7.62 -13.84
N GLY A 273 21.86 -6.82 -14.73
CA GLY A 273 22.18 -6.89 -16.16
C GLY A 273 23.56 -6.29 -16.42
N LYS A 274 24.54 -7.17 -16.71
CA LYS A 274 25.96 -6.91 -17.05
C LYS A 274 26.90 -6.85 -15.83
N ASN A 275 27.60 -7.97 -15.61
CA ASN A 275 28.83 -8.16 -14.83
C ASN A 275 28.99 -7.21 -13.63
N MET A 276 28.63 -7.66 -12.44
CA MET A 276 29.00 -6.97 -11.21
C MET A 276 30.40 -7.36 -10.79
N LEU A 277 31.10 -6.41 -10.17
CA LEU A 277 32.36 -6.58 -9.47
C LEU A 277 32.09 -6.31 -7.99
N ILE A 278 32.41 -7.29 -7.15
CA ILE A 278 32.43 -7.12 -5.70
C ILE A 278 33.87 -6.86 -5.28
N PHE A 279 34.07 -5.85 -4.43
CA PHE A 279 35.36 -5.53 -3.84
C PHE A 279 35.26 -5.60 -2.33
N LYS A 280 36.30 -6.13 -1.68
CA LYS A 280 36.49 -6.01 -0.24
C LYS A 280 37.74 -5.19 0.01
N CYS A 281 37.64 -4.13 0.80
CA CYS A 281 38.80 -3.34 1.21
C CYS A 281 39.75 -4.23 2.04
N PRO A 282 41.04 -4.35 1.69
CA PRO A 282 41.98 -5.17 2.45
C PRO A 282 42.31 -4.58 3.83
N GLU A 283 42.10 -3.27 4.04
CA GLU A 283 42.41 -2.59 5.30
C GLU A 283 41.23 -2.61 6.28
N CYS A 284 40.02 -2.25 5.83
CA CYS A 284 38.84 -2.14 6.71
C CYS A 284 37.81 -3.26 6.52
N GLY A 285 37.99 -4.16 5.56
CA GLY A 285 37.06 -5.26 5.31
C GLY A 285 35.72 -4.87 4.68
N HIS A 286 35.49 -3.59 4.40
CA HIS A 286 34.26 -3.10 3.77
C HIS A 286 34.03 -3.71 2.39
N ILE A 287 32.81 -4.19 2.12
CA ILE A 287 32.43 -4.81 0.85
C ILE A 287 31.62 -3.80 0.02
N GLY A 288 32.09 -3.50 -1.20
CA GLY A 288 31.43 -2.63 -2.17
C GLY A 288 31.04 -3.37 -3.45
N GLU A 289 29.87 -3.03 -3.98
CA GLU A 289 29.32 -3.60 -5.22
C GLU A 289 29.37 -2.59 -6.37
N PHE A 290 29.87 -2.99 -7.54
CA PHE A 290 30.00 -2.10 -8.70
C PHE A 290 29.57 -2.78 -10.01
N GLU A 291 28.83 -2.07 -10.85
CA GLU A 291 28.54 -2.53 -12.21
C GLU A 291 29.79 -2.37 -13.11
N LYS A 292 30.16 -3.39 -13.89
CA LYS A 292 31.35 -3.37 -14.78
C LYS A 292 31.30 -2.23 -15.81
N ARG A 293 30.11 -1.73 -16.18
CA ARG A 293 29.98 -0.53 -17.03
C ARG A 293 30.47 0.75 -16.35
N MET A 294 30.43 0.80 -15.02
CA MET A 294 30.97 1.91 -14.21
C MET A 294 32.44 1.71 -13.84
N PHE A 295 33.06 0.58 -14.21
CA PHE A 295 34.48 0.31 -13.93
C PHE A 295 35.42 1.34 -14.59
N TYR A 296 35.05 1.85 -15.77
CA TYR A 296 35.80 2.95 -16.40
C TYR A 296 35.75 4.25 -15.60
N GLN A 297 34.69 4.49 -14.83
CA GLN A 297 34.60 5.63 -13.92
C GLN A 297 35.45 5.39 -12.65
N LEU A 298 35.57 4.14 -12.17
CA LEU A 298 36.48 3.79 -11.07
C LEU A 298 37.95 4.02 -11.40
N LYS A 299 38.36 3.87 -12.67
CA LYS A 299 39.72 4.26 -13.11
C LYS A 299 40.01 5.76 -12.88
N LYS A 300 38.97 6.62 -12.81
CA LYS A 300 39.08 8.05 -12.49
C LYS A 300 38.93 8.34 -11.00
N TYR A 301 38.32 7.46 -10.21
CA TYR A 301 38.32 7.58 -8.76
C TYR A 301 39.68 7.15 -8.20
N LYS A 302 40.57 8.11 -7.95
CA LYS A 302 41.60 7.94 -6.93
C LYS A 302 40.84 7.71 -5.62
N PHE A 303 40.66 6.45 -5.20
CA PHE A 303 40.09 6.16 -3.88
C PHE A 303 40.87 6.98 -2.86
N LYS A 304 40.16 7.84 -2.12
CA LYS A 304 40.74 8.73 -1.10
C LYS A 304 41.26 7.98 0.14
N SER A 305 41.20 6.65 0.16
CA SER A 305 41.97 5.83 1.09
C SER A 305 43.40 5.70 0.56
N LYS A 306 44.36 6.26 1.29
CA LYS A 306 45.80 6.18 1.02
C LYS A 306 46.19 4.74 0.65
N PHE A 307 46.33 4.43 -0.65
CA PHE A 307 47.05 3.22 -1.03
C PHE A 307 48.52 3.41 -0.63
N CYS A 308 49.11 2.45 0.06
CA CYS A 308 50.51 2.53 0.49
C CYS A 308 51.52 2.59 -0.68
N SER A 309 51.10 2.29 -1.93
CA SER A 309 51.89 2.57 -3.13
C SER A 309 51.05 2.47 -4.43
N LEU A 310 51.56 3.03 -5.54
CA LEU A 310 51.03 2.77 -6.89
C LEU A 310 51.00 1.28 -7.24
N SER A 311 51.93 0.48 -6.69
CA SER A 311 51.96 -0.98 -6.90
C SER A 311 50.75 -1.68 -6.26
N CYS A 312 50.23 -1.16 -5.16
CA CYS A 312 49.01 -1.67 -4.52
C CYS A 312 47.74 -1.35 -5.31
N SER A 313 47.75 -0.25 -6.08
CA SER A 313 46.68 0.06 -7.04
C SER A 313 46.70 -0.84 -8.29
N GLY A 314 47.77 -1.60 -8.53
CA GLY A 314 47.86 -2.57 -9.64
C GLY A 314 47.55 -4.02 -9.22
N LYS A 315 47.57 -4.33 -7.92
CA LYS A 315 47.49 -5.69 -7.34
C LYS A 315 46.08 -6.03 -6.83
N PHE A 316 45.05 -5.71 -7.60
CA PHE A 316 43.66 -6.06 -7.28
C PHE A 316 43.40 -7.56 -7.48
N ASN A 317 43.65 -8.35 -6.43
CA ASN A 317 43.87 -9.79 -6.59
C ASN A 317 42.64 -10.69 -6.69
N ARG A 318 41.38 -10.23 -6.51
CA ARG A 318 40.21 -11.12 -6.69
C ARG A 318 39.01 -10.34 -7.24
N LYS A 319 38.71 -10.53 -8.53
CA LYS A 319 37.45 -10.05 -9.14
C LYS A 319 36.50 -11.23 -9.24
N PHE A 320 35.36 -11.13 -8.59
CA PHE A 320 34.28 -12.09 -8.83
C PHE A 320 33.34 -11.48 -9.86
N GLN A 321 33.25 -12.12 -11.02
CA GLN A 321 32.27 -11.73 -12.02
C GLN A 321 30.94 -12.42 -11.67
N LEU A 322 30.01 -11.63 -11.13
CA LEU A 322 28.66 -12.09 -10.91
C LEU A 322 27.81 -11.68 -12.11
N ASN A 323 27.19 -12.66 -12.78
CA ASN A 323 26.16 -12.40 -13.78
C ASN A 323 24.79 -12.54 -13.13
N GLY A 324 24.29 -11.50 -12.47
CA GLY A 324 22.85 -11.38 -12.31
C GLY A 324 22.29 -11.53 -10.91
N CYS A 325 22.75 -12.40 -10.01
CA CYS A 325 21.93 -12.77 -8.84
C CYS A 325 22.52 -12.34 -7.49
N LYS A 326 21.66 -12.33 -6.46
CA LYS A 326 22.02 -12.14 -5.05
C LYS A 326 23.08 -13.19 -4.66
N LEU A 327 24.07 -12.80 -3.86
CA LEU A 327 25.05 -13.74 -3.31
C LEU A 327 24.33 -14.76 -2.43
N THR A 328 24.77 -16.02 -2.47
CA THR A 328 24.37 -16.98 -1.44
C THR A 328 25.09 -16.64 -0.13
N LEU A 329 24.50 -17.04 1.00
CA LEU A 329 25.11 -16.86 2.33
C LEU A 329 26.52 -17.48 2.40
N GLU A 330 26.67 -18.64 1.74
CA GLU A 330 27.92 -19.37 1.60
C GLU A 330 28.95 -18.58 0.79
N MET A 331 28.56 -17.94 -0.32
CA MET A 331 29.46 -17.07 -1.08
C MET A 331 29.87 -15.85 -0.26
N GLU A 332 28.97 -15.27 0.52
CA GLU A 332 29.30 -14.16 1.43
C GLU A 332 30.31 -14.60 2.51
N GLN A 333 30.16 -15.80 3.07
CA GLN A 333 31.11 -16.38 4.03
C GLN A 333 32.47 -16.69 3.37
N MET A 334 32.48 -17.36 2.22
CA MET A 334 33.71 -17.63 1.47
C MET A 334 34.45 -16.34 1.09
N LEU A 335 33.74 -15.28 0.69
CA LEU A 335 34.34 -13.97 0.40
C LEU A 335 34.95 -13.33 1.66
N LYS A 336 34.40 -13.62 2.84
CA LYS A 336 34.96 -13.17 4.11
C LYS A 336 36.24 -13.93 4.49
N GLU A 337 36.29 -15.23 4.19
CA GLU A 337 37.35 -16.17 4.60
C GLU A 337 38.59 -16.21 3.68
N ASN A 338 38.44 -15.93 2.38
CA ASN A 338 39.45 -16.23 1.35
C ASN A 338 40.71 -15.33 1.29
N ILE A 339 41.17 -14.73 2.39
CA ILE A 339 42.13 -13.59 2.36
C ILE A 339 43.63 -13.98 2.40
N ARG A 340 44.04 -15.26 2.48
CA ARG A 340 45.48 -15.61 2.65
C ARG A 340 46.17 -16.44 1.56
N GLY A 341 45.54 -16.74 0.43
CA GLY A 341 46.12 -17.63 -0.61
C GLY A 341 46.55 -16.93 -1.91
N GLU A 342 47.54 -17.52 -2.57
CA GLU A 342 48.20 -17.14 -3.83
C GLU A 342 47.27 -16.75 -5.00
N LYS A 343 47.87 -16.15 -6.05
CA LYS A 343 47.21 -15.74 -7.31
C LYS A 343 46.40 -16.89 -7.93
N LYS A 344 45.06 -16.86 -7.80
CA LYS A 344 44.14 -17.77 -8.51
C LYS A 344 43.44 -17.07 -9.67
N LYS A 345 43.05 -17.85 -10.69
CA LYS A 345 42.28 -17.36 -11.85
C LYS A 345 40.87 -16.91 -11.39
N TYR A 346 40.20 -16.13 -12.24
CA TYR A 346 38.85 -15.67 -11.96
C TYR A 346 37.87 -16.84 -11.87
N LEU A 347 37.27 -17.04 -10.70
CA LEU A 347 36.22 -18.04 -10.52
C LEU A 347 34.94 -17.58 -11.24
N LYS A 348 34.46 -18.42 -12.15
CA LYS A 348 33.14 -18.25 -12.77
C LYS A 348 32.06 -18.77 -11.83
N THR A 349 30.83 -18.32 -12.04
CA THR A 349 29.67 -18.78 -11.25
C THR A 349 28.58 -19.25 -12.20
N LYS A 350 27.96 -20.38 -11.85
CA LYS A 350 26.82 -20.98 -12.58
C LYS A 350 25.56 -20.93 -11.71
N MET A 351 24.41 -21.01 -12.36
CA MET A 351 23.12 -21.03 -11.68
C MET A 351 22.71 -22.49 -11.42
N ASN A 352 22.26 -22.78 -10.20
CA ASN A 352 21.69 -24.08 -9.86
C ASN A 352 20.19 -24.13 -10.21
N ILE A 353 19.59 -25.31 -10.04
CA ILE A 353 18.18 -25.58 -10.37
C ILE A 353 17.23 -24.77 -9.47
N GLU A 354 17.70 -24.33 -8.30
CA GLU A 354 16.96 -23.56 -7.31
C GLU A 354 17.08 -22.03 -7.53
N GLY A 355 17.73 -21.59 -8.61
CA GLY A 355 17.90 -20.17 -8.95
C GLY A 355 19.02 -19.46 -8.18
N LEU A 356 19.80 -20.17 -7.37
CA LEU A 356 20.94 -19.67 -6.61
C LEU A 356 22.25 -19.84 -7.40
N ARG A 357 23.21 -18.92 -7.21
CA ARG A 357 24.54 -19.03 -7.85
C ARG A 357 25.50 -19.82 -6.98
N THR A 358 26.25 -20.71 -7.61
CA THR A 358 27.38 -21.41 -7.00
C THR A 358 28.65 -21.13 -7.79
N PHE A 359 29.80 -21.17 -7.11
CA PHE A 359 31.09 -21.13 -7.81
C PHE A 359 31.22 -22.38 -8.68
N THR A 360 31.72 -22.20 -9.90
CA THR A 360 32.19 -23.36 -10.67
C THR A 360 33.49 -23.82 -10.03
N PRO A 361 33.60 -25.11 -9.66
CA PRO A 361 34.91 -25.73 -9.43
C PRO A 361 35.78 -25.46 -10.67
N GLU A 362 37.05 -25.12 -10.47
CA GLU A 362 38.00 -24.90 -11.58
C GLU A 362 38.17 -26.15 -12.44
#